data_AF-A0A8J4FWP5-F1
#
_entry.id   AF-A0A8J4FWP5-F1
#
_cell.length_a   1.000
_cell.length_b   1.000
_cell.length_c   1.000
_cell.angle_alpha   90.00
_cell.angle_beta   90.00
_cell.angle_gamma   90.00
#
_symmetry.space_group_name_H-M   'P 1'
#
loop_
_entity.id
_entity.type
_entity.pdbx_description
1 polymer ?
#
loop_
_entity_poly.entity_id
_entity_poly.type
_entity_poly.pdbx_seq_one_letter_code
_entity_poly.pdbx_strand_id
1 'polypeptide(L)'
;WGDCPNHFYCYLPCSDSQNGTWVDAPGSFYNGLAYCEHFCASAEEGGCEYLAMVGKSQVPRANFDNLLWAMFTVFQLLTGENWNNIMYDSMRTTTPWASLYYIVVILLGTYLVFNLFIAILLDNLTGVFSSDTQDDDDDDDDGGDKKQEQQRGGSPDAADARRRRTTQTEVGG
;
A
#
# COMPACT_ATOMS: atom_id res chain seq x y z
N TRP A 1 1.11 12.78 -36.35
CA TRP A 1 1.34 11.66 -35.42
C TRP A 1 0.53 10.46 -35.88
N GLY A 2 0.97 9.82 -36.98
CA GLY A 2 0.37 8.57 -37.44
C GLY A 2 1.15 7.41 -36.85
N ASP A 3 0.44 6.47 -36.24
CA ASP A 3 0.85 5.07 -36.04
C ASP A 3 2.25 4.81 -35.45
N CYS A 4 2.52 5.31 -34.24
CA CYS A 4 3.35 4.54 -33.30
C CYS A 4 2.41 3.83 -32.30
N PRO A 5 2.25 2.49 -32.38
CA PRO A 5 1.43 1.73 -31.44
C PRO A 5 1.98 1.84 -30.00
N ASN A 6 1.12 1.59 -29.01
CA ASN A 6 1.49 1.57 -27.59
C ASN A 6 2.40 0.36 -27.26
N HIS A 7 3.69 0.47 -27.62
CA HIS A 7 4.71 -0.54 -27.38
C HIS A 7 5.92 0.08 -26.63
N PHE A 8 6.75 -0.76 -26.01
CA PHE A 8 7.81 -0.31 -25.09
C PHE A 8 8.93 0.49 -25.75
N TYR A 9 9.07 0.34 -27.07
CA TYR A 9 9.99 1.09 -27.91
C TYR A 9 9.23 1.51 -29.18
N CYS A 10 9.22 2.81 -29.47
CA CYS A 10 8.70 3.35 -30.73
C CYS A 10 9.86 3.34 -31.74
N TYR A 11 9.76 2.45 -32.71
CA TYR A 11 10.71 2.31 -33.82
C TYR A 11 10.02 2.72 -35.13
N LEU A 12 10.75 3.42 -36.00
CA LEU A 12 10.35 3.69 -37.38
C LEU A 12 11.19 2.83 -38.34
N PRO A 13 10.64 2.26 -39.42
CA PRO A 13 11.46 1.62 -40.43
C PRO A 13 12.38 2.65 -41.09
N CYS A 14 13.66 2.31 -41.23
CA CYS A 14 14.65 3.07 -42.01
C CYS A 14 15.22 2.20 -43.14
N SER A 15 16.02 2.79 -44.02
CA SER A 15 16.67 2.08 -45.13
C SER A 15 18.14 1.76 -44.81
N ASP A 16 18.71 0.76 -45.50
CA ASP A 16 20.13 0.35 -45.35
C ASP A 16 21.10 1.54 -45.50
N SER A 17 20.85 2.43 -46.46
CA SER A 17 21.65 3.65 -46.67
C SER A 17 21.59 4.67 -45.54
N GLN A 18 20.67 4.49 -44.58
CA GLN A 18 20.52 5.32 -43.38
C GLN A 18 21.09 4.64 -42.12
N ASN A 19 21.58 3.41 -42.20
CA ASN A 19 22.16 2.69 -41.08
C ASN A 19 23.32 3.47 -40.43
N GLY A 20 23.29 3.65 -39.11
CA GLY A 20 24.26 4.47 -38.38
C GLY A 20 24.09 5.98 -38.55
N THR A 21 22.95 6.44 -39.11
CA THR A 21 22.64 7.87 -39.29
C THR A 21 21.37 8.27 -38.54
N TRP A 22 21.20 9.59 -38.37
CA TRP A 22 19.98 10.18 -37.83
C TRP A 22 18.98 10.46 -38.94
N VAL A 23 17.74 9.99 -38.78
CA VAL A 23 16.63 10.18 -39.71
C VAL A 23 15.58 11.12 -39.11
N ASP A 24 14.86 11.87 -39.94
CA ASP A 24 13.76 12.73 -39.48
C ASP A 24 12.63 11.91 -38.88
N ALA A 25 12.33 12.19 -37.60
CA ALA A 25 11.24 11.60 -36.84
C ALA A 25 10.49 12.72 -36.09
N PRO A 26 9.64 13.50 -36.78
CA PRO A 26 9.01 14.70 -36.22
C PRO A 26 8.29 14.42 -34.90
N GLY A 27 8.76 15.06 -33.83
CA GLY A 27 8.23 14.87 -32.49
C GLY A 27 8.98 13.86 -31.60
N SER A 28 10.06 13.25 -32.09
CA SER A 28 11.03 12.54 -31.25
C SER A 28 11.60 13.43 -30.13
N PHE A 29 11.90 12.81 -28.98
CA PHE A 29 12.66 13.42 -27.89
C PHE A 29 14.06 13.90 -28.31
N TYR A 30 14.67 13.32 -29.35
CA TYR A 30 15.96 13.77 -29.90
C TYR A 30 15.78 14.94 -30.89
N ASN A 31 15.06 15.99 -30.49
CA ASN A 31 14.76 17.17 -31.30
C ASN A 31 14.11 16.87 -32.67
N GLY A 32 13.27 15.84 -32.73
CA GLY A 32 12.63 15.42 -33.99
C GLY A 32 13.49 14.50 -34.89
N LEU A 33 14.53 13.87 -34.36
CA LEU A 33 15.38 12.90 -35.06
C LEU A 33 15.31 11.50 -34.42
N ALA A 34 15.60 10.43 -35.17
CA ALA A 34 15.74 9.07 -34.63
C ALA A 34 17.04 8.43 -35.15
N TYR A 35 17.69 7.60 -34.34
CA TYR A 35 18.94 6.94 -34.74
C TYR A 35 18.64 5.56 -35.34
N CYS A 36 19.06 5.34 -36.59
CA CYS A 36 18.82 4.12 -37.37
C CYS A 36 19.89 3.06 -37.09
N GLU A 37 19.46 1.87 -36.65
CA GLU A 37 20.31 0.70 -36.41
C GLU A 37 19.78 -0.53 -37.16
N HIS A 38 20.70 -1.47 -37.43
CA HIS A 38 20.41 -2.73 -38.09
C HIS A 38 20.16 -3.84 -37.06
N PHE A 39 18.93 -4.35 -37.00
CA PHE A 39 18.52 -5.39 -36.06
C PHE A 39 18.30 -6.71 -36.80
N CYS A 40 19.10 -7.73 -36.48
CA CYS A 40 18.87 -9.10 -36.91
C CYS A 40 18.37 -9.93 -35.72
N ALA A 41 17.18 -10.51 -35.83
CA ALA A 41 16.70 -11.49 -34.85
C ALA A 41 17.46 -12.82 -35.01
N SER A 42 17.72 -13.52 -33.90
CA SER A 42 18.56 -14.72 -33.93
C SER A 42 17.84 -15.95 -34.50
N ALA A 43 18.16 -16.26 -35.75
CA ALA A 43 18.55 -17.59 -36.22
C ALA A 43 17.63 -18.83 -36.02
N GLU A 44 16.32 -18.68 -35.81
CA GLU A 44 15.37 -19.77 -36.12
C GLU A 44 14.26 -19.35 -37.11
N GLU A 45 13.76 -18.11 -37.08
CA GLU A 45 12.79 -17.58 -38.08
C GLU A 45 12.95 -16.06 -38.36
N GLY A 46 14.06 -15.47 -37.92
CA GLY A 46 14.27 -14.01 -37.92
C GLY A 46 14.88 -13.45 -39.20
N GLY A 47 14.20 -12.49 -39.83
CA GLY A 47 14.81 -11.57 -40.79
C GLY A 47 15.68 -10.50 -40.11
N CYS A 48 16.43 -9.75 -40.93
CA CYS A 48 17.07 -8.50 -40.49
C CYS A 48 16.25 -7.31 -40.98
N GLU A 49 16.07 -6.30 -40.13
CA GLU A 49 15.35 -5.07 -40.41
C GLU A 49 16.14 -3.85 -39.92
N TYR A 50 16.01 -2.73 -40.64
CA TYR A 50 16.61 -1.46 -40.26
C TYR A 50 15.55 -0.62 -39.54
N LEU A 51 15.80 -0.32 -38.26
CA LEU A 51 14.84 0.36 -37.39
C LEU A 51 15.49 1.57 -36.71
N ALA A 52 14.78 2.70 -36.71
CA ALA A 52 15.20 3.94 -36.09
C ALA A 52 14.52 4.16 -34.74
N MET A 53 15.31 4.27 -33.67
CA MET A 53 14.79 4.47 -32.32
C MET A 53 14.32 5.92 -32.13
N VAL A 54 13.00 6.12 -32.05
CA VAL A 54 12.38 7.45 -31.87
C VAL A 54 12.49 7.95 -30.43
N GLY A 55 12.70 7.04 -29.47
CA GLY A 55 12.93 7.34 -28.07
C GLY A 55 12.47 6.21 -27.16
N LYS A 56 12.68 6.38 -25.85
CA LYS A 56 11.96 5.57 -24.85
C LYS A 56 10.48 5.93 -24.90
N SER A 57 9.62 4.92 -24.77
CA SER A 57 8.18 5.18 -24.60
C SER A 57 7.96 6.12 -23.42
N GLN A 58 7.01 7.04 -23.56
CA GLN A 58 6.64 7.98 -22.50
C GLN A 58 6.24 7.22 -21.24
N VAL A 59 7.01 7.39 -20.15
CA VAL A 59 6.84 6.62 -18.91
C VAL A 59 5.40 6.77 -18.43
N PRO A 60 4.63 5.68 -18.29
CA PRO A 60 3.25 5.75 -17.82
C PRO A 60 3.18 6.42 -16.44
N ARG A 61 2.15 7.24 -16.20
CA ARG A 61 1.94 7.88 -14.89
C ARG A 61 1.80 6.85 -13.76
N ALA A 62 1.25 5.69 -14.09
CA ALA A 62 1.27 4.49 -13.25
C ALA A 62 2.58 3.72 -13.50
N ASN A 63 3.58 3.94 -12.66
CA ASN A 63 4.89 3.27 -12.71
C ASN A 63 5.40 2.93 -11.30
N PHE A 64 6.40 2.06 -11.24
CA PHE A 64 7.00 1.57 -10.00
C PHE A 64 8.47 2.01 -9.84
N ASP A 65 8.91 3.02 -10.60
CA ASP A 65 10.32 3.42 -10.69
C ASP A 65 10.83 4.06 -9.38
N ASN A 66 9.94 4.67 -8.61
CA ASN A 66 10.23 5.34 -7.34
C ASN A 66 9.12 5.05 -6.32
N LEU A 67 9.44 5.03 -5.03
CA LEU A 67 8.49 4.71 -3.95
C LEU A 67 7.21 5.57 -4.01
N LEU A 68 7.32 6.88 -4.24
CA LEU A 68 6.14 7.76 -4.31
C LEU A 68 5.23 7.42 -5.50
N TRP A 69 5.80 7.13 -6.68
CA TRP A 69 5.03 6.74 -7.86
C TRP A 69 4.42 5.34 -7.71
N ALA A 70 5.14 4.41 -7.06
CA ALA A 70 4.61 3.11 -6.68
C ALA A 70 3.41 3.25 -5.72
N MET A 71 3.50 4.12 -4.70
CA MET A 71 2.40 4.41 -3.77
C MET A 71 1.18 5.01 -4.47
N PHE A 72 1.36 5.97 -5.39
CA PHE A 72 0.26 6.51 -6.20
C PHE A 72 -0.36 5.45 -7.12
N THR A 73 0.47 4.58 -7.72
CA THR A 73 0.01 3.48 -8.57
C THR A 73 -0.81 2.48 -7.77
N VAL A 74 -0.34 2.07 -6.58
CA VAL A 74 -1.10 1.19 -5.68
C VAL A 74 -2.40 1.85 -5.24
N PHE A 75 -2.39 3.13 -4.85
CA PHE A 75 -3.61 3.87 -4.52
C PHE A 75 -4.63 3.83 -5.69
N GLN A 76 -4.19 4.06 -6.92
CA GLN A 76 -5.04 3.98 -8.11
C GLN A 76 -5.60 2.55 -8.34
N LEU A 77 -4.82 1.50 -8.05
CA LEU A 77 -5.32 0.12 -8.09
C LEU A 77 -6.42 -0.10 -7.04
N LEU A 78 -6.29 0.47 -5.84
CA LEU A 78 -7.28 0.35 -4.76
C LEU A 78 -8.56 1.16 -5.00
N THR A 79 -8.52 2.24 -5.79
CA THR A 79 -9.75 2.94 -6.22
C THR A 79 -10.49 2.20 -7.34
N GLY A 80 -9.95 1.10 -7.87
CA GLY A 80 -10.56 0.34 -8.96
C GLY A 80 -10.51 1.06 -10.32
N GLU A 81 -9.67 2.09 -10.48
CA GLU A 81 -9.63 2.93 -11.67
C GLU A 81 -8.50 2.54 -12.63
N ASN A 82 -8.87 2.17 -13.86
CA ASN A 82 -7.93 1.82 -14.94
C ASN A 82 -6.92 0.68 -14.62
N TRP A 83 -7.16 -0.11 -13.57
CA TRP A 83 -6.25 -1.17 -13.10
C TRP A 83 -5.94 -2.24 -14.14
N ASN A 84 -6.92 -2.59 -15.00
CA ASN A 84 -6.74 -3.53 -16.09
C ASN A 84 -5.61 -3.12 -17.04
N ASN A 85 -5.56 -1.84 -17.42
CA ASN A 85 -4.53 -1.35 -18.34
C ASN A 85 -3.14 -1.35 -17.68
N ILE A 86 -3.04 -0.95 -16.41
CA ILE A 86 -1.78 -1.04 -15.63
C ILE A 86 -1.30 -2.50 -15.55
N MET A 87 -2.20 -3.45 -15.28
CA MET A 87 -1.89 -4.87 -15.25
C MET A 87 -1.40 -5.37 -16.61
N TYR A 88 -2.11 -5.06 -17.71
CA TYR A 88 -1.74 -5.51 -19.05
C TYR A 88 -0.40 -4.92 -19.52
N ASP A 89 -0.14 -3.64 -19.24
CA ASP A 89 1.15 -3.01 -19.57
C ASP A 89 2.29 -3.60 -18.73
N SER A 90 2.04 -3.91 -17.46
CA SER A 90 3.02 -4.61 -16.61
C SER A 90 3.28 -6.06 -17.06
N MET A 91 2.26 -6.79 -17.51
CA MET A 91 2.40 -8.14 -18.08
C MET A 91 3.25 -8.14 -19.37
N ARG A 92 3.14 -7.07 -20.18
CA ARG A 92 3.97 -6.86 -21.39
C ARG A 92 5.44 -6.59 -21.07
N THR A 93 5.76 -6.01 -19.91
CA THR A 93 7.15 -5.74 -19.48
C THR A 93 7.84 -6.86 -18.72
N THR A 94 7.06 -7.63 -17.95
CA THR A 94 7.62 -8.59 -16.99
C THR A 94 7.28 -10.01 -17.40
N THR A 95 6.13 -10.53 -16.99
CA THR A 95 5.62 -11.85 -17.35
C THR A 95 4.08 -11.86 -17.32
N PRO A 96 3.42 -12.79 -18.04
CA PRO A 96 1.96 -12.96 -17.93
C PRO A 96 1.47 -13.28 -16.51
N TRP A 97 2.33 -13.91 -15.69
CA TRP A 97 2.03 -14.25 -14.29
C TRP A 97 1.91 -13.04 -13.37
N ALA A 98 2.36 -11.85 -13.80
CA ALA A 98 2.18 -10.60 -13.06
C ALA A 98 0.69 -10.28 -12.80
N SER A 99 -0.22 -10.76 -13.65
CA SER A 99 -1.67 -10.65 -13.45
C SER A 99 -2.12 -11.07 -12.04
N LEU A 100 -1.58 -12.18 -11.51
CA LEU A 100 -1.93 -12.70 -10.19
C LEU A 100 -1.59 -11.72 -9.06
N TYR A 101 -0.47 -11.00 -9.17
CA TYR A 101 -0.09 -9.96 -8.21
C TYR A 101 -1.12 -8.84 -8.18
N TYR A 102 -1.52 -8.30 -9.33
CA TYR A 102 -2.51 -7.22 -9.39
C TYR A 102 -3.86 -7.66 -8.84
N ILE A 103 -4.35 -8.85 -9.18
CA ILE A 103 -5.62 -9.38 -8.67
C ILE A 103 -5.57 -9.55 -7.15
N VAL A 104 -4.49 -10.11 -6.57
CA VAL A 104 -4.35 -10.27 -5.12
C VAL A 104 -4.24 -8.92 -4.40
N VAL A 105 -3.50 -7.96 -4.95
CA VAL A 105 -3.38 -6.60 -4.38
C VAL A 105 -4.73 -5.88 -4.36
N ILE A 106 -5.48 -5.95 -5.46
CA ILE A 106 -6.82 -5.33 -5.56
C ILE A 106 -7.77 -6.00 -4.57
N LEU A 107 -7.87 -7.33 -4.54
CA LEU A 107 -8.76 -8.03 -3.61
C LEU A 107 -8.43 -7.74 -2.15
N LEU A 108 -7.16 -7.90 -1.74
CA LEU A 108 -6.73 -7.70 -0.37
C LEU A 108 -6.86 -6.24 0.07
N GLY A 109 -6.39 -5.30 -0.75
CA GLY A 109 -6.45 -3.88 -0.42
C GLY A 109 -7.87 -3.34 -0.39
N THR A 110 -8.73 -3.76 -1.33
CA THR A 110 -10.15 -3.40 -1.34
C THR A 110 -10.87 -3.95 -0.10
N TYR A 111 -10.58 -5.20 0.30
CA TYR A 111 -11.09 -5.77 1.55
C TYR A 111 -10.66 -4.97 2.78
N LEU A 112 -9.37 -4.59 2.88
CA LEU A 112 -8.87 -3.75 3.97
C LEU A 112 -9.54 -2.36 4.01
N VAL A 113 -9.71 -1.71 2.86
CA VAL A 113 -10.40 -0.41 2.75
C VAL A 113 -11.88 -0.53 3.15
N PHE A 114 -12.58 -1.58 2.72
CA PHE A 114 -13.98 -1.80 3.12
C PHE A 114 -14.11 -2.09 4.63
N ASN A 115 -13.22 -2.89 5.22
CA ASN A 115 -13.27 -3.14 6.67
C ASN A 115 -13.01 -1.87 7.48
N LEU A 116 -12.07 -1.02 7.03
CA LEU A 116 -11.82 0.29 7.64
C LEU A 116 -13.05 1.21 7.50
N PHE A 117 -13.67 1.25 6.33
CA PHE A 117 -14.88 2.03 6.08
C PHE A 117 -16.06 1.56 6.95
N ILE A 118 -16.27 0.25 7.07
CA ILE A 118 -17.31 -0.33 7.94
C ILE A 118 -17.06 0.02 9.41
N ALA A 119 -15.81 -0.09 9.89
CA ALA A 119 -15.47 0.28 11.26
C ALA A 119 -15.79 1.75 11.57
N ILE A 120 -15.42 2.68 10.68
CA ILE A 120 -15.72 4.11 10.82
C ILE A 120 -17.23 4.36 10.76
N LEU A 121 -17.95 3.71 9.84
CA LEU A 121 -19.40 3.85 9.70
C LEU A 121 -20.13 3.36 10.96
N LEU A 122 -19.73 2.20 11.50
CA LEU A 122 -20.32 1.65 12.72
C LEU A 122 -20.10 2.58 13.92
N ASP A 123 -18.88 3.08 14.12
CA ASP A 123 -18.54 4.00 15.21
C ASP A 123 -19.40 5.28 15.18
N ASN A 124 -19.55 5.88 13.99
CA ASN A 124 -20.39 7.05 13.78
C ASN A 124 -21.89 6.74 14.02
N LEU A 125 -22.38 5.59 13.55
CA LEU A 125 -23.77 5.19 13.78
C LEU A 125 -24.04 4.93 15.27
N THR A 126 -23.15 4.22 15.98
CA THR A 126 -23.29 4.00 17.43
C THR A 126 -23.24 5.29 18.21
N GLY A 127 -22.39 6.25 17.83
CA GLY A 127 -22.35 7.57 18.47
C GLY A 127 -23.67 8.32 18.38
N VAL A 128 -24.38 8.24 17.25
CA VAL A 128 -25.71 8.84 17.06
C VAL A 128 -26.79 8.12 17.88
N PHE A 129 -26.83 6.79 17.87
CA PHE A 129 -27.83 6.06 18.65
C PHE A 129 -27.62 6.17 20.16
N SER A 130 -26.37 6.29 20.62
CA SER A 130 -26.06 6.50 22.04
C SER A 130 -26.41 7.92 22.55
N SER A 131 -26.59 8.91 21.68
CA SER A 131 -27.09 10.24 22.08
C SER A 131 -28.62 10.32 22.21
N ASP A 132 -29.37 9.38 21.63
CA ASP A 132 -30.85 9.34 21.72
C ASP A 132 -31.36 8.51 22.92
N THR A 133 -30.47 7.88 23.70
CA THR A 133 -30.83 6.96 24.82
C THR A 133 -30.29 7.44 26.18
N GLN A 134 -29.98 8.72 26.34
CA GLN A 134 -29.55 9.33 27.60
C GLN A 134 -30.50 10.48 27.98
N ASP A 135 -31.70 10.13 28.46
CA ASP A 135 -32.65 11.06 29.11
C ASP A 135 -33.42 10.41 30.29
N ASP A 136 -33.30 9.09 30.52
CA ASP A 136 -33.88 8.36 31.66
C ASP A 136 -32.81 7.40 32.25
N ASP A 137 -32.94 7.07 33.56
CA ASP A 137 -32.10 6.15 34.37
C ASP A 137 -30.80 6.72 35.02
N ASP A 138 -30.87 7.90 35.66
CA ASP A 138 -30.06 8.21 36.85
C ASP A 138 -30.84 7.76 38.11
N ASP A 139 -30.65 6.51 38.54
CA ASP A 139 -31.04 6.03 39.88
C ASP A 139 -29.79 5.43 40.57
N ASP A 140 -29.27 6.14 41.57
CA ASP A 140 -28.12 5.72 42.39
C ASP A 140 -28.40 4.42 43.16
N ASP A 141 -27.53 3.40 43.04
CA ASP A 141 -27.46 2.32 44.04
C ASP A 141 -26.04 2.18 44.63
N ASP A 142 -25.98 2.27 45.95
CA ASP A 142 -24.77 2.31 46.78
C ASP A 142 -24.46 0.94 47.40
N GLY A 143 -23.17 0.65 47.58
CA GLY A 143 -22.71 -0.36 48.55
C GLY A 143 -22.38 -1.76 47.99
N GLY A 144 -21.09 -2.13 48.02
CA GLY A 144 -20.66 -3.46 47.55
C GLY A 144 -19.21 -3.86 47.84
N ASP A 145 -18.62 -3.43 48.97
CA ASP A 145 -17.21 -3.67 49.32
C ASP A 145 -16.82 -5.16 49.42
N LYS A 146 -15.88 -5.62 48.55
CA LYS A 146 -15.05 -6.82 48.75
C LYS A 146 -13.64 -6.69 48.16
N LYS A 147 -12.68 -6.20 48.95
CA LYS A 147 -11.25 -6.47 48.72
C LYS A 147 -10.85 -7.86 49.23
N GLN A 148 -10.23 -8.68 48.37
CA GLN A 148 -9.13 -9.58 48.77
C GLN A 148 -8.42 -10.21 47.56
N GLU A 149 -7.26 -9.67 47.20
CA GLU A 149 -6.21 -10.46 46.56
C GLU A 149 -4.89 -10.20 47.28
N GLN A 150 -4.33 -11.23 47.91
CA GLN A 150 -3.13 -11.14 48.73
C GLN A 150 -2.03 -12.03 48.17
N GLN A 151 -1.37 -11.56 47.10
CA GLN A 151 -0.20 -12.24 46.55
C GLN A 151 1.11 -11.72 47.19
N ARG A 152 1.55 -12.48 48.20
CA ARG A 152 2.90 -13.07 48.26
C ARG A 152 4.13 -12.17 48.03
N GLY A 153 4.83 -11.87 49.12
CA GLY A 153 6.31 -11.94 49.16
C GLY A 153 7.03 -10.70 49.66
N GLY A 154 7.95 -10.89 50.62
CA GLY A 154 8.93 -9.88 51.04
C GLY A 154 8.99 -9.63 52.54
N SER A 155 9.71 -10.49 53.28
CA SER A 155 10.33 -10.08 54.54
C SER A 155 11.68 -9.43 54.22
N PRO A 156 12.01 -8.31 54.86
CA PRO A 156 13.15 -8.38 55.77
C PRO A 156 12.98 -7.60 57.08
N ASP A 157 13.63 -8.18 58.10
CA ASP A 157 14.39 -7.52 59.17
C ASP A 157 13.74 -6.51 60.12
N ALA A 158 13.49 -7.06 61.32
CA ALA A 158 13.66 -6.43 62.63
C ALA A 158 14.46 -5.11 62.69
N ALA A 159 13.74 -4.00 62.88
CA ALA A 159 14.26 -2.83 63.58
C ALA A 159 13.15 -2.09 64.36
N ASP A 160 13.42 -1.89 65.66
CA ASP A 160 13.05 -0.74 66.49
C ASP A 160 11.70 0.00 66.30
N ALA A 161 10.82 -0.11 67.29
CA ALA A 161 10.02 1.02 67.80
C ALA A 161 9.42 0.73 69.19
N ARG A 162 10.27 0.68 70.23
CA ARG A 162 9.83 0.47 71.62
C ARG A 162 9.07 1.69 72.17
N ARG A 163 7.73 1.72 72.09
CA ARG A 163 6.92 2.82 72.69
C ARG A 163 5.70 2.37 73.53
N ARG A 164 5.94 2.29 74.85
CA ARG A 164 5.03 2.58 76.00
C ARG A 164 3.66 1.86 76.00
N ARG A 165 3.43 0.81 76.83
CA ARG A 165 3.31 0.74 78.31
C ARG A 165 1.89 1.10 78.82
N THR A 166 1.34 0.24 79.72
CA THR A 166 0.11 0.39 80.55
C THR A 166 -1.21 0.48 79.77
N THR A 167 -2.37 -0.09 80.16
CA THR A 167 -2.98 -0.58 81.45
C THR A 167 -4.19 -1.50 81.07
N GLN A 168 -4.87 -2.34 81.89
CA GLN A 168 -4.75 -2.87 83.28
C GLN A 168 -5.88 -3.94 83.52
N THR A 169 -5.68 -4.92 84.43
CA THR A 169 -6.68 -5.89 85.04
C THR A 169 -7.48 -6.83 84.10
N GLU A 170 -7.43 -8.16 84.25
CA GLU A 170 -8.15 -9.04 85.23
C GLU A 170 -9.68 -8.98 85.06
N VAL A 171 -10.45 -10.03 84.74
CA VAL A 171 -10.47 -11.49 85.08
C VAL A 171 -11.06 -11.80 86.47
N GLY A 172 -12.32 -12.27 86.46
CA GLY A 172 -12.87 -13.27 87.40
C GLY A 172 -13.35 -12.79 88.78
N GLY A 173 -14.58 -13.18 89.16
CA GLY A 173 -15.16 -12.95 90.49
C GLY A 173 -16.67 -12.83 90.46
#